data_AF-A0AAW5ILC9-F1
#
_entry.id   AF-A0AAW5ILC9-F1
#
_cell.length_a   1.000
_cell.length_b   1.000
_cell.length_c   1.000
_cell.angle_alpha   90.00
_cell.angle_beta   90.00
_cell.angle_gamma   90.00
#
_symmetry.space_group_name_H-M   'P 1'
#
loop_
_entity.id
_entity.type
_entity.pdbx_description
1 polymer ?
#
loop_
_entity_poly.entity_id
_entity_poly.type
_entity_poly.pdbx_seq_one_letter_code
_entity_poly.pdbx_strand_id
1 'polypeptide(L)'
;MSYADIAKELEEDYKNVVRYQIHLPVKKYMKEVMNRPNGKLLFKTMEWTSPRHNKMLLTPLSRNKKETRENGPFINVCCVFLYKGELNMAVYSHTVLPWIHVQFFTHHFFQRYNERYLHDSSLQMMDIVKHFIRSQFVESFFKIVEHPKLGMESFTIFPNGCSFSEIADYDPYILHHTFVSFDMLYTEQLLNLAELLYDQRLDNYPGNKSDDNFLIENNA
;
A
#
# COMPACT_ATOMS: atom_id res chain seq x y z
N MET A 1 -23.25 0.75 -9.08
CA MET A 1 -22.31 -0.03 -8.27
C MET A 1 -21.58 0.95 -7.37
N SER A 2 -21.56 0.71 -6.07
CA SER A 2 -20.84 1.50 -5.07
C SER A 2 -19.41 0.99 -4.88
N TYR A 3 -18.54 1.73 -4.18
CA TYR A 3 -17.21 1.22 -3.79
C TYR A 3 -17.31 -0.01 -2.86
N ALA A 4 -18.36 -0.09 -2.04
CA ALA A 4 -18.62 -1.24 -1.19
C ALA A 4 -18.91 -2.51 -2.02
N ASP A 5 -19.71 -2.38 -3.08
CA ASP A 5 -19.97 -3.48 -4.00
C ASP A 5 -18.68 -3.91 -4.69
N ILE A 6 -17.87 -2.96 -5.15
CA ILE A 6 -16.57 -3.22 -5.80
C ILE A 6 -15.63 -3.94 -4.82
N ALA A 7 -15.56 -3.53 -3.56
CA ALA A 7 -14.71 -4.17 -2.55
C ALA A 7 -15.08 -5.65 -2.36
N LYS A 8 -16.38 -5.97 -2.27
CA LYS A 8 -16.87 -7.35 -2.20
C LYS A 8 -16.49 -8.16 -3.44
N GLU A 9 -16.61 -7.57 -4.63
CA GLU A 9 -16.20 -8.24 -5.86
C GLU A 9 -14.69 -8.53 -5.91
N LEU A 10 -13.88 -7.59 -5.42
CA LEU A 10 -12.42 -7.72 -5.39
C LEU A 10 -11.95 -8.77 -4.39
N GLU A 11 -12.70 -9.06 -3.33
CA GLU A 11 -12.36 -10.12 -2.38
C GLU A 11 -12.33 -11.50 -3.07
N GLU A 12 -13.32 -11.79 -3.92
CA GLU A 12 -13.36 -13.03 -4.70
C GLU A 12 -12.24 -13.10 -5.74
N ASP A 13 -11.94 -11.98 -6.41
CA ASP A 13 -10.80 -11.92 -7.32
C ASP A 13 -9.46 -12.08 -6.59
N TYR A 14 -9.33 -11.57 -5.37
CA TYR A 14 -8.16 -11.77 -4.54
C TYR A 14 -7.94 -13.25 -4.19
N LYS A 15 -9.00 -14.00 -3.86
CA LYS A 15 -8.93 -15.47 -3.65
C LYS A 15 -8.40 -16.17 -4.90
N ASN A 16 -8.79 -15.72 -6.10
CA ASN A 16 -8.27 -16.26 -7.35
C ASN A 16 -6.80 -15.88 -7.59
N VAL A 17 -6.38 -14.67 -7.22
CA VAL A 17 -4.97 -14.25 -7.27
C VAL A 17 -4.11 -15.14 -6.36
N VAL A 18 -4.55 -15.41 -5.13
CA VAL A 18 -3.83 -16.30 -4.19
C VAL A 18 -3.59 -17.68 -4.82
N ARG A 19 -4.61 -18.25 -5.48
CA ARG A 19 -4.46 -19.52 -6.22
C ARG A 19 -3.49 -19.39 -7.39
N TYR A 20 -3.53 -18.27 -8.12
CA TYR A 20 -2.66 -18.00 -9.25
C TYR A 20 -1.19 -17.83 -8.86
N GLN A 21 -0.88 -17.46 -7.60
CA GLN A 21 0.49 -17.22 -7.14
C GLN A 21 1.44 -18.41 -7.36
N ILE A 22 0.91 -19.64 -7.42
CA ILE A 22 1.70 -20.86 -7.72
C ILE A 22 2.37 -20.83 -9.09
N HIS A 23 1.83 -20.04 -10.03
CA HIS A 23 2.37 -19.89 -11.39
C HIS A 23 3.43 -18.80 -11.48
N LEU A 24 3.63 -18.03 -10.41
CA LEU A 24 4.67 -17.00 -10.38
C LEU A 24 6.05 -17.66 -10.30
N PRO A 25 7.09 -17.06 -10.91
CA PRO A 25 8.43 -17.61 -10.89
C PRO A 25 9.14 -17.34 -9.54
N VAL A 26 8.51 -17.75 -8.43
CA VAL A 26 8.97 -17.50 -7.05
C VAL A 26 10.41 -17.98 -6.84
N LYS A 27 10.79 -19.15 -7.37
CA LYS A 27 12.18 -19.64 -7.29
C LYS A 27 13.20 -18.68 -7.90
N LYS A 28 12.85 -18.01 -9.02
CA LYS A 28 13.70 -17.00 -9.66
C LYS A 28 13.82 -15.77 -8.77
N TYR A 29 12.70 -15.29 -8.23
CA TYR A 29 12.67 -14.16 -7.30
C TYR A 29 13.52 -14.42 -6.06
N MET A 30 13.36 -15.60 -5.45
CA MET A 30 14.14 -16.03 -4.28
C MET A 30 15.64 -16.04 -4.57
N LYS A 31 16.07 -16.63 -5.70
CA LYS A 31 17.48 -16.65 -6.10
C LYS A 31 18.05 -15.24 -6.24
N GLU A 32 17.29 -14.34 -6.86
CA GLU A 32 17.74 -12.96 -7.06
C GLU A 32 17.87 -12.18 -5.75
N VAL A 33 16.93 -12.36 -4.81
CA VAL A 33 17.00 -11.75 -3.47
C VAL A 33 18.19 -12.28 -2.70
N MET A 34 18.44 -13.59 -2.70
CA MET A 34 19.53 -14.18 -1.92
C MET A 34 20.91 -13.75 -2.42
N ASN A 35 21.05 -13.49 -3.73
CA ASN A 35 22.32 -13.15 -4.38
C ASN A 35 22.72 -11.67 -4.32
N ARG A 36 21.80 -10.76 -3.97
CA ARG A 36 22.09 -9.31 -3.86
C ARG A 36 22.48 -8.93 -2.43
N PRO A 37 23.02 -7.74 -2.13
CA PRO A 37 23.08 -7.25 -0.76
C PRO A 37 21.70 -7.21 -0.09
N ASN A 38 21.64 -7.21 1.25
CA ASN A 38 20.35 -7.06 1.93
C ASN A 38 19.75 -5.70 1.60
N GLY A 39 18.48 -5.69 1.21
CA GLY A 39 17.79 -4.48 0.81
C GLY A 39 16.50 -4.82 0.08
N LYS A 40 15.77 -3.76 -0.28
CA LYS A 40 14.51 -3.89 -1.00
C LYS A 40 14.78 -4.25 -2.46
N LEU A 41 13.97 -5.14 -3.01
CA LEU A 41 14.01 -5.50 -4.43
C LEU A 41 12.59 -5.54 -4.98
N LEU A 42 12.35 -4.74 -6.03
CA LEU A 42 11.08 -4.69 -6.73
C LEU A 42 11.18 -5.43 -8.06
N PHE A 43 10.34 -6.44 -8.26
CA PHE A 43 10.30 -7.18 -9.52
C PHE A 43 9.40 -6.49 -10.55
N LYS A 44 9.44 -7.00 -11.79
CA LYS A 44 8.56 -6.51 -12.86
C LYS A 44 7.11 -6.81 -12.50
N THR A 45 6.24 -5.80 -12.65
CA THR A 45 4.79 -5.96 -12.50
C THR A 45 4.26 -6.85 -13.62
N MET A 46 3.44 -7.83 -13.25
CA MET A 46 2.77 -8.75 -14.17
C MET A 46 1.30 -8.35 -14.28
N GLU A 47 0.77 -8.42 -15.49
CA GLU A 47 -0.66 -8.25 -15.72
C GLU A 47 -1.32 -9.62 -15.71
N TRP A 48 -2.42 -9.74 -14.97
CA TRP A 48 -3.25 -10.92 -14.94
C TRP A 48 -4.71 -10.49 -15.06
N THR A 49 -5.50 -11.26 -15.80
CA THR A 49 -6.93 -10.99 -15.94
C THR A 49 -7.70 -12.02 -15.14
N SER A 50 -8.58 -11.57 -14.24
CA SER A 50 -9.38 -12.47 -13.43
C SER A 50 -10.40 -13.25 -14.26
N PRO A 51 -10.97 -14.36 -13.75
CA PRO A 51 -12.08 -15.04 -14.42
C PRO A 51 -13.29 -14.13 -14.68
N ARG A 52 -13.42 -13.02 -13.93
CA ARG A 52 -14.44 -11.99 -14.12
C ARG A 52 -14.02 -10.87 -15.08
N HIS A 53 -12.89 -11.04 -15.77
CA HIS A 53 -12.28 -10.09 -16.69
C HIS A 53 -11.75 -8.79 -16.07
N ASN A 54 -11.53 -8.76 -14.75
CA ASN A 54 -10.90 -7.62 -14.09
C ASN A 54 -9.38 -7.63 -14.33
N LYS A 55 -8.81 -6.45 -14.60
CA LYS A 55 -7.38 -6.29 -14.86
C LYS A 55 -6.62 -6.12 -13.55
N MET A 56 -5.79 -7.10 -13.23
CA MET A 56 -4.98 -7.14 -12.03
C MET A 56 -3.52 -6.86 -12.36
N LEU A 57 -2.89 -6.02 -11.54
CA LEU A 57 -1.46 -5.75 -11.54
C LEU A 57 -0.83 -6.43 -10.33
N LEU A 58 -0.01 -7.43 -10.58
CA LEU A 58 0.69 -8.21 -9.56
C LEU A 58 2.15 -7.75 -9.52
N THR A 59 2.56 -7.11 -8.43
CA THR A 59 3.92 -6.57 -8.29
C THR A 59 4.65 -7.29 -7.17
N PRO A 60 5.50 -8.30 -7.48
CA PRO A 60 6.31 -8.97 -6.49
C PRO A 60 7.39 -8.04 -5.94
N LEU A 61 7.64 -8.11 -4.64
CA LEU A 61 8.69 -7.35 -3.97
C LEU A 61 9.28 -8.11 -2.78
N SER A 62 10.54 -7.84 -2.50
CA SER A 62 11.23 -8.24 -1.27
C SER A 62 11.55 -6.98 -0.48
N ARG A 63 11.18 -6.93 0.80
CA ARG A 63 11.53 -5.82 1.69
C ARG A 63 12.94 -5.98 2.24
N ASN A 64 13.29 -7.21 2.62
CA ASN A 64 14.60 -7.61 3.10
C ASN A 64 14.78 -9.12 2.91
N LYS A 65 16.03 -9.60 2.98
CA LYS A 65 16.35 -11.02 2.80
C LYS A 65 15.73 -11.93 3.84
N LYS A 66 15.65 -11.48 5.10
CA LYS A 66 15.19 -12.32 6.22
C LYS A 66 13.72 -12.68 6.04
N GLU A 67 12.87 -11.66 5.92
CA GLU A 67 11.42 -11.81 5.71
C GLU A 67 11.12 -12.59 4.43
N THR A 68 11.86 -12.31 3.34
CA THR A 68 11.67 -13.06 2.09
C THR A 68 12.11 -14.51 2.19
N ARG A 69 13.12 -14.84 3.01
CA ARG A 69 13.49 -16.24 3.25
C ARG A 69 12.43 -17.01 4.01
N GLU A 70 11.81 -16.36 5.01
CA GLU A 70 10.81 -16.97 5.87
C GLU A 70 9.45 -17.10 5.15
N ASN A 71 9.02 -16.06 4.43
CA ASN A 71 7.65 -15.95 3.91
C ASN A 71 7.55 -15.94 2.37
N GLY A 72 8.69 -15.91 1.66
CA GLY A 72 8.71 -15.64 0.23
C GLY A 72 8.58 -14.15 -0.12
N PRO A 73 8.62 -13.79 -1.41
CA PRO A 73 8.40 -12.40 -1.84
C PRO A 73 6.94 -12.00 -1.60
N PHE A 74 6.75 -10.79 -1.10
CA PHE A 74 5.42 -10.20 -0.96
C PHE A 74 4.88 -9.81 -2.33
N ILE A 75 3.59 -10.03 -2.58
CA ILE A 75 2.95 -9.68 -3.86
C ILE A 75 1.95 -8.56 -3.62
N ASN A 76 2.24 -7.36 -4.11
CA ASN A 76 1.25 -6.29 -4.18
C ASN A 76 0.21 -6.63 -5.25
N VAL A 77 -1.07 -6.65 -4.85
CA VAL A 77 -2.20 -6.97 -5.74
C VAL A 77 -3.05 -5.73 -5.92
N CYS A 78 -2.98 -5.14 -7.10
CA CYS A 78 -3.80 -3.99 -7.47
C CYS A 78 -4.81 -4.39 -8.54
N CYS A 79 -6.04 -3.90 -8.47
CA CYS A 79 -7.01 -3.96 -9.56
C CYS A 79 -7.13 -2.58 -10.19
N VAL A 80 -7.14 -2.51 -11.52
CA VAL A 80 -7.41 -1.27 -12.26
C VAL A 80 -8.73 -1.43 -13.00
N PHE A 81 -9.65 -0.51 -12.76
CA PHE A 81 -11.02 -0.61 -13.25
C PHE A 81 -11.56 0.76 -13.65
N LEU A 82 -12.62 0.77 -14.46
CA LEU A 82 -13.35 1.98 -14.80
C LEU A 82 -14.50 2.17 -13.81
N TYR A 83 -14.57 3.33 -13.19
CA TYR A 83 -15.68 3.74 -12.34
C TYR A 83 -16.24 5.05 -12.87
N LYS A 84 -17.54 5.05 -13.21
CA LYS A 84 -18.21 6.19 -13.87
C LYS A 84 -17.46 6.71 -15.10
N GLY A 85 -16.81 5.81 -15.85
CA GLY A 85 -16.05 6.13 -17.05
C GLY A 85 -14.59 6.52 -16.82
N GLU A 86 -14.15 6.65 -15.56
CA GLU A 86 -12.79 7.08 -15.22
C GLU A 86 -11.95 5.95 -14.64
N LEU A 87 -10.64 5.97 -14.87
CA LEU A 87 -9.75 4.90 -14.44
C LEU A 87 -9.38 5.06 -12.96
N ASN A 88 -9.72 4.05 -12.18
CA ASN A 88 -9.49 3.98 -10.74
C ASN A 88 -8.60 2.76 -10.42
N MET A 89 -7.98 2.78 -9.25
CA MET A 89 -7.20 1.66 -8.74
C MET A 89 -7.75 1.22 -7.38
N ALA A 90 -7.77 -0.07 -7.14
CA ALA A 90 -7.95 -0.65 -5.82
C ALA A 90 -6.72 -1.48 -5.46
N VAL A 91 -6.36 -1.51 -4.19
CA VAL A 91 -5.30 -2.37 -3.67
C VAL A 91 -5.87 -3.20 -2.55
N TYR A 92 -5.65 -4.52 -2.62
CA TYR A 92 -5.93 -5.39 -1.49
C TYR A 92 -4.81 -5.23 -0.45
N SER A 93 -5.15 -4.89 0.78
CA SER A 93 -4.18 -4.67 1.85
C SER A 93 -4.49 -5.55 3.06
N HIS A 94 -3.51 -6.37 3.46
CA HIS A 94 -3.55 -7.16 4.71
C HIS A 94 -2.97 -6.38 5.90
N THR A 95 -2.52 -5.15 5.66
CA THR A 95 -1.70 -4.37 6.61
C THR A 95 -2.45 -3.25 7.31
N VAL A 96 -3.74 -3.09 7.04
CA VAL A 96 -4.54 -1.97 7.56
C VAL A 96 -5.15 -2.36 8.91
N LEU A 97 -6.13 -3.26 8.91
CA LEU A 97 -6.83 -3.80 10.09
C LEU A 97 -7.44 -5.17 9.72
N PRO A 98 -7.81 -6.04 10.68
CA PRO A 98 -8.43 -7.34 10.39
C PRO A 98 -9.74 -7.25 9.59
N TRP A 99 -10.38 -6.07 9.58
CA TRP A 99 -11.60 -5.81 8.85
C TRP A 99 -11.43 -4.87 7.66
N ILE A 100 -10.34 -4.10 7.47
CA ILE A 100 -10.19 -3.24 6.28
C ILE A 100 -9.30 -3.94 5.26
N HIS A 101 -9.86 -4.27 4.11
CA HIS A 101 -9.21 -5.14 3.13
C HIS A 101 -8.86 -4.43 1.82
N VAL A 102 -9.43 -3.25 1.55
CA VAL A 102 -9.26 -2.57 0.26
C VAL A 102 -8.98 -1.07 0.44
N GLN A 103 -7.97 -0.57 -0.28
CA GLN A 103 -7.74 0.87 -0.46
C GLN A 103 -8.06 1.24 -1.90
N PHE A 104 -8.88 2.27 -2.10
CA PHE A 104 -9.23 2.80 -3.41
C PHE A 104 -8.50 4.11 -3.68
N PHE A 105 -8.01 4.27 -4.89
CA PHE A 105 -7.39 5.48 -5.41
C PHE A 105 -8.19 5.95 -6.61
N THR A 106 -8.74 7.14 -6.49
CA THR A 106 -9.63 7.69 -7.52
C THR A 106 -8.86 8.16 -8.75
N HIS A 107 -9.56 8.36 -9.86
CA HIS A 107 -8.98 9.03 -11.03
C HIS A 107 -8.41 10.41 -10.69
N HIS A 108 -9.13 11.18 -9.87
CA HIS A 108 -8.68 12.50 -9.42
C HIS A 108 -7.36 12.44 -8.65
N PHE A 109 -7.18 11.41 -7.81
CA PHE A 109 -5.92 11.18 -7.09
C PHE A 109 -4.74 11.10 -8.06
N PHE A 110 -4.88 10.33 -9.14
CA PHE A 110 -3.81 10.15 -10.12
C PHE A 110 -3.59 11.38 -11.00
N GLN A 111 -4.64 12.14 -11.32
CA GLN A 111 -4.47 13.45 -11.97
C GLN A 111 -3.60 14.37 -11.11
N ARG A 112 -3.91 14.50 -9.83
CA ARG A 112 -3.13 15.32 -8.89
C ARG A 112 -1.72 14.80 -8.68
N TYR A 113 -1.54 13.49 -8.66
CA TYR A 113 -0.22 12.88 -8.59
C TYR A 113 0.64 13.27 -9.81
N ASN A 114 0.07 13.22 -11.02
CA ASN A 114 0.79 13.66 -12.21
C ASN A 114 1.07 15.17 -12.17
N GLU A 115 0.05 15.98 -11.89
CA GLU A 115 0.15 17.44 -11.86
C GLU A 115 1.15 17.98 -10.84
N ARG A 116 1.29 17.32 -9.67
CA ARG A 116 2.06 17.82 -8.52
C ARG A 116 3.42 17.16 -8.34
N TYR A 117 3.68 16.05 -9.02
CA TYR A 117 4.94 15.30 -8.83
C TYR A 117 5.61 14.89 -10.15
N LEU A 118 4.90 14.22 -11.05
CA LEU A 118 5.52 13.73 -12.29
C LEU A 118 5.70 14.84 -13.33
N HIS A 119 4.77 15.79 -13.38
CA HIS A 119 4.72 16.91 -14.32
C HIS A 119 4.85 16.48 -15.80
N ASP A 120 4.32 15.31 -16.17
CA ASP A 120 4.39 14.78 -17.53
C ASP A 120 2.99 14.62 -18.14
N SER A 121 2.60 15.58 -18.98
CA SER A 121 1.31 15.57 -19.66
C SER A 121 1.21 14.55 -20.80
N SER A 122 2.30 13.89 -21.18
CA SER A 122 2.31 12.87 -22.24
C SER A 122 1.94 11.48 -21.72
N LEU A 123 2.05 11.25 -20.41
CA LEU A 123 1.75 9.96 -19.81
C LEU A 123 0.26 9.65 -19.85
N GLN A 124 -0.06 8.43 -20.28
CA GLN A 124 -1.42 7.92 -20.16
C GLN A 124 -1.70 7.51 -18.70
N MET A 125 -2.97 7.54 -18.31
CA MET A 125 -3.39 7.25 -16.93
C MET A 125 -2.89 5.90 -16.41
N MET A 126 -2.88 4.87 -17.26
CA MET A 126 -2.36 3.55 -16.89
C MET A 126 -0.86 3.58 -16.55
N ASP A 127 -0.07 4.39 -17.27
CA ASP A 127 1.36 4.55 -17.02
C ASP A 127 1.61 5.32 -15.72
N ILE A 128 0.79 6.34 -15.44
CA ILE A 128 0.79 7.07 -14.16
C ILE A 128 0.51 6.10 -12.99
N VAL A 129 -0.51 5.24 -13.11
CA VAL A 129 -0.84 4.22 -12.10
C VAL A 129 0.31 3.24 -11.89
N LYS A 130 0.89 2.70 -12.97
CA LYS A 130 2.03 1.78 -12.89
C LYS A 130 3.24 2.44 -12.25
N HIS A 131 3.51 3.71 -12.55
CA HIS A 131 4.56 4.48 -11.90
C HIS A 131 4.27 4.66 -10.41
N PHE A 132 3.05 5.07 -10.04
CA PHE A 132 2.63 5.25 -8.65
C PHE A 132 2.83 3.97 -7.83
N ILE A 133 2.39 2.81 -8.33
CA ILE A 133 2.56 1.53 -7.63
C ILE A 133 4.03 1.28 -7.29
N ARG A 134 4.92 1.45 -8.28
CA ARG A 134 6.34 1.08 -8.17
C ARG A 134 7.15 2.06 -7.34
N SER A 135 6.83 3.36 -7.45
CA SER A 135 7.66 4.43 -6.90
C SER A 135 7.11 5.04 -5.62
N GLN A 136 5.80 4.92 -5.37
CA GLN A 136 5.15 5.57 -4.24
C GLN A 136 4.48 4.54 -3.31
N PHE A 137 3.53 3.77 -3.83
CA PHE A 137 2.70 2.90 -3.01
C PHE A 137 3.50 1.81 -2.28
N VAL A 138 4.48 1.22 -2.96
CA VAL A 138 5.35 0.18 -2.38
C VAL A 138 6.17 0.68 -1.18
N GLU A 139 6.43 1.97 -1.08
CA GLU A 139 7.11 2.62 0.06
C GLU A 139 6.14 3.32 1.02
N SER A 140 4.84 3.19 0.79
CA SER A 140 3.85 3.95 1.53
C SER A 140 3.69 3.45 2.96
N PHE A 141 3.35 4.39 3.84
CA PHE A 141 2.99 4.13 5.22
C PHE A 141 1.56 4.61 5.46
N PHE A 142 0.73 3.71 5.97
CA PHE A 142 -0.66 4.00 6.29
C PHE A 142 -0.84 4.06 7.81
N LYS A 143 -1.62 5.03 8.28
CA LYS A 143 -1.99 5.13 9.70
C LYS A 143 -3.40 5.69 9.87
N ILE A 144 -4.07 5.20 10.92
CA ILE A 144 -5.34 5.72 11.40
C ILE A 144 -5.06 6.37 12.76
N VAL A 145 -5.62 7.55 12.98
CA VAL A 145 -5.49 8.30 14.22
C VAL A 145 -6.85 8.78 14.68
N GLU A 146 -7.09 8.77 15.99
CA GLU A 146 -8.26 9.39 16.59
C GLU A 146 -7.98 10.88 16.82
N HIS A 147 -8.74 11.74 16.16
CA HIS A 147 -8.68 13.18 16.33
C HIS A 147 -9.82 13.66 17.26
N PRO A 148 -9.53 14.42 18.34
CA PRO A 148 -10.53 14.78 19.35
C PRO A 148 -11.79 15.48 18.84
N LYS A 149 -11.72 16.15 17.68
CA LYS A 149 -12.85 16.88 17.08
C LYS A 149 -13.43 16.25 15.82
N LEU A 150 -12.62 15.44 15.12
CA LEU A 150 -12.98 14.94 13.80
C LEU A 150 -13.30 13.44 13.83
N GLY A 151 -12.99 12.76 14.94
CA GLY A 151 -13.14 11.31 15.07
C GLY A 151 -11.97 10.59 14.40
N MET A 152 -12.25 9.43 13.82
CA MET A 152 -11.23 8.58 13.21
C MET A 152 -10.80 9.12 11.85
N GLU A 153 -9.55 9.52 11.76
CA GLU A 153 -8.92 10.04 10.54
C GLU A 153 -7.95 9.01 9.98
N SER A 154 -7.85 8.92 8.66
CA SER A 154 -6.87 8.07 8.00
C SER A 154 -5.99 8.85 7.05
N PHE A 155 -4.72 8.48 7.00
CA PHE A 155 -3.79 9.05 6.05
C PHE A 155 -2.77 8.03 5.57
N THR A 156 -2.31 8.23 4.35
CA THR A 156 -1.20 7.49 3.75
C THR A 156 -0.09 8.46 3.40
N ILE A 157 1.12 8.19 3.89
CA ILE A 157 2.34 8.91 3.52
C ILE A 157 3.02 8.13 2.40
N PHE A 158 3.40 8.84 1.35
CA PHE A 158 4.18 8.36 0.22
C PHE A 158 5.57 9.03 0.25
N PRO A 159 6.57 8.52 -0.49
CA PRO A 159 7.88 9.15 -0.59
C PRO A 159 7.87 10.63 -0.97
N ASN A 160 6.90 11.07 -1.80
CA ASN A 160 6.87 12.43 -2.34
C ASN A 160 5.60 13.21 -2.00
N GLY A 161 4.79 12.72 -1.05
CA GLY A 161 3.56 13.39 -0.65
C GLY A 161 2.72 12.53 0.28
N CYS A 162 1.45 12.88 0.45
CA CYS A 162 0.50 12.13 1.26
C CYS A 162 -0.90 12.14 0.65
N SER A 163 -1.78 11.36 1.25
CA SER A 163 -3.23 11.43 1.08
C SER A 163 -3.87 11.45 2.44
N PHE A 164 -4.77 12.39 2.65
CA PHE A 164 -5.83 12.26 3.64
C PHE A 164 -6.93 11.42 3.00
N SER A 165 -7.44 10.42 3.72
CA SER A 165 -8.37 9.46 3.18
C SER A 165 -9.60 9.31 4.04
N GLU A 166 -10.70 9.02 3.37
CA GLU A 166 -11.98 8.73 4.01
C GLU A 166 -12.00 7.26 4.41
N ILE A 167 -12.35 6.98 5.67
CA ILE A 167 -12.77 5.66 6.11
C ILE A 167 -14.27 5.61 5.86
N ALA A 168 -14.73 4.76 4.94
CA ALA A 168 -16.15 4.68 4.66
C ALA A 168 -16.89 4.07 5.86
N ASP A 169 -17.91 4.77 6.37
CA ASP A 169 -18.70 4.29 7.50
C ASP A 169 -19.32 2.92 7.17
N TYR A 170 -19.16 1.98 8.10
CA TYR A 170 -19.69 0.59 8.06
C TYR A 170 -19.12 -0.35 6.99
N ASP A 171 -18.26 0.10 6.08
CA ASP A 171 -17.67 -0.74 5.04
C ASP A 171 -16.12 -0.80 5.14
N PRO A 172 -15.51 -1.96 4.82
CA PRO A 172 -14.10 -2.25 5.08
C PRO A 172 -13.12 -1.64 4.05
N TYR A 173 -13.30 -0.37 3.67
CA TYR A 173 -12.42 0.28 2.70
C TYR A 173 -12.02 1.70 3.05
N ILE A 174 -10.89 2.10 2.47
CA ILE A 174 -10.33 3.45 2.56
C ILE A 174 -10.36 4.07 1.17
N LEU A 175 -10.72 5.34 1.08
CA LEU A 175 -10.82 6.07 -0.19
C LEU A 175 -9.85 7.25 -0.24
N HIS A 176 -8.92 7.17 -1.18
CA HIS A 176 -7.94 8.21 -1.50
C HIS A 176 -8.44 9.08 -2.66
N HIS A 177 -8.91 10.28 -2.35
CA HIS A 177 -9.42 11.22 -3.35
C HIS A 177 -8.35 12.04 -4.03
N THR A 178 -7.31 12.44 -3.29
CA THR A 178 -6.38 13.49 -3.74
C THR A 178 -4.97 13.18 -3.25
N PHE A 179 -4.00 13.20 -4.15
CA PHE A 179 -2.58 13.21 -3.80
C PHE A 179 -2.15 14.63 -3.45
N VAL A 180 -1.53 14.84 -2.30
CA VAL A 180 -1.02 16.13 -1.83
C VAL A 180 0.50 16.05 -1.74
N SER A 181 1.22 16.94 -2.44
CA SER A 181 2.68 17.05 -2.31
C SER A 181 3.04 17.78 -1.02
N PHE A 182 4.23 17.49 -0.46
CA PHE A 182 4.60 18.01 0.87
C PHE A 182 4.71 19.54 0.93
N ASP A 183 5.04 20.19 -0.18
CA ASP A 183 5.10 21.66 -0.29
C ASP A 183 3.74 22.35 -0.14
N MET A 184 2.64 21.60 -0.28
CA MET A 184 1.29 22.12 -0.08
C MET A 184 0.81 22.06 1.38
N LEU A 185 1.58 21.42 2.26
CA LEU A 185 1.21 21.25 3.67
C LEU A 185 1.72 22.41 4.52
N TYR A 186 0.93 22.80 5.52
CA TYR A 186 1.40 23.73 6.54
C TYR A 186 2.50 23.10 7.39
N THR A 187 3.39 23.92 7.94
CA THR A 187 4.51 23.46 8.78
C THR A 187 4.05 22.54 9.92
N GLU A 188 2.94 22.86 10.59
CA GLU A 188 2.37 22.03 11.66
C GLU A 188 1.96 20.64 11.17
N GLN A 189 1.37 20.55 9.97
CA GLN A 189 1.00 19.26 9.37
C GLN A 189 2.24 18.44 9.01
N LEU A 190 3.29 19.08 8.51
CA LEU A 190 4.56 18.42 8.21
C LEU A 190 5.23 17.89 9.48
N LEU A 191 5.22 18.66 10.57
CA LEU A 191 5.78 18.23 11.86
C LEU A 191 5.03 17.01 12.40
N ASN A 192 3.69 17.05 12.39
CA ASN A 192 2.88 15.90 12.81
C ASN A 192 3.20 14.65 11.97
N LEU A 193 3.28 14.78 10.64
CA LEU A 193 3.66 13.66 9.78
C LEU A 193 5.07 13.13 10.07
N ALA A 194 6.02 14.03 10.36
CA ALA A 194 7.39 13.66 10.70
C ALA A 194 7.48 12.88 12.03
N GLU A 195 6.73 13.30 13.06
CA GLU A 195 6.62 12.57 14.33
C GLU A 195 6.06 11.15 14.10
N LEU A 196 5.00 11.03 13.30
CA LEU A 196 4.39 9.73 12.99
C LEU A 196 5.36 8.80 12.23
N LEU A 197 6.19 9.32 11.34
CA LEU A 197 7.25 8.57 10.66
C LEU A 197 8.40 8.20 11.60
N TYR A 198 8.71 9.05 12.57
CA TYR A 198 9.72 8.78 13.59
C TYR A 198 9.29 7.62 14.49
N ASP A 199 8.05 7.64 14.99
CA ASP A 199 7.45 6.53 15.75
C ASP A 199 7.49 5.22 14.96
N GLN A 200 7.10 5.25 13.68
CA GLN A 200 7.16 4.08 12.81
C GLN A 200 8.60 3.52 12.69
N ARG A 201 9.61 4.38 12.59
CA ARG A 201 11.02 3.94 12.53
C ARG A 201 11.47 3.33 13.84
N LEU A 202 11.02 3.87 14.98
CA LEU A 202 11.29 3.31 16.30
C LEU A 202 10.65 1.94 16.46
N ASP A 203 9.40 1.74 16.03
CA ASP A 203 8.72 0.44 16.09
C ASP A 203 9.39 -0.62 15.21
N ASN A 204 9.95 -0.19 14.08
CA ASN A 204 10.71 -1.06 13.19
C ASN A 204 12.20 -1.21 13.60
N TYR A 205 12.64 -0.51 14.64
CA TYR A 205 14.01 -0.63 15.12
C TYR A 205 14.17 -1.98 15.83
N PRO A 206 15.12 -2.84 15.40
CA PRO A 206 15.24 -4.20 15.93
C PRO A 206 15.56 -4.26 17.42
N GLY A 207 16.07 -3.17 18.02
CA GLY A 207 16.29 -3.06 19.48
C GLY A 207 15.05 -2.69 20.30
N ASN A 208 13.92 -2.37 19.65
CA ASN A 208 12.64 -2.04 20.29
C ASN A 208 11.63 -3.19 20.27
N LYS A 209 11.98 -4.34 19.68
CA LYS A 209 11.28 -5.58 20.02
C LYS A 209 11.65 -5.87 21.46
N SER A 210 10.73 -5.58 22.39
CA SER A 210 10.89 -5.99 23.77
C SER A 210 11.25 -7.46 23.77
N ASP A 211 12.43 -7.76 24.31
CA ASP A 211 12.65 -9.04 24.93
C ASP A 211 11.60 -9.16 26.04
N ASP A 212 10.44 -9.74 25.72
CA ASP A 212 9.41 -10.16 26.68
C ASP A 212 9.92 -11.36 27.52
N ASN A 213 11.17 -11.29 27.98
CA ASN A 213 11.84 -12.24 28.85
C ASN A 213 12.71 -11.48 29.87
N PHE A 214 12.12 -10.52 30.58
CA PHE A 214 12.57 -10.26 31.95
C PHE A 214 11.68 -11.08 32.89
N LEU A 215 12.07 -12.34 33.05
CA LEU A 215 11.71 -13.11 34.25
C LEU A 215 12.25 -12.33 35.44
N ILE A 216 11.33 -11.77 36.24
CA ILE A 216 11.66 -11.30 37.58
C ILE A 216 11.92 -12.55 38.42
N GLU A 217 13.18 -12.96 38.55
CA GLU A 217 13.62 -13.77 39.67
C GLU A 217 13.51 -12.92 40.94
N ASN A 218 12.39 -13.02 41.63
CA ASN A 218 12.31 -12.58 43.02
C ASN A 218 13.02 -13.64 43.87
N ASN A 219 14.25 -13.32 44.28
CA ASN A 219 14.90 -13.96 45.41
C ASN A 219 14.21 -13.51 46.71
N ALA A 220 13.49 -14.42 47.35
CA ALA A 220 13.27 -14.50 48.80
C ALA A 220 12.89 -15.93 49.18
#